data_AF-A0A8J7DAQ7-F1
#
_entry.id   AF-A0A8J7DAQ7-F1
#
_cell.length_a   1.000
_cell.length_b   1.000
_cell.length_c   1.000
_cell.angle_alpha   90.00
_cell.angle_beta   90.00
_cell.angle_gamma   90.00
#
_symmetry.space_group_name_H-M   'P 1'
#
loop_
_entity.id
_entity.type
_entity.pdbx_description
1 polymer ?
#
loop_
_entity_poly.entity_id
_entity_poly.type
_entity_poly.pdbx_seq_one_letter_code
_entity_poly.pdbx_strand_id
1 'polypeptide(L)'
;MDVQEVKRVLQHPEMGGFVEADIQQLLNPEPQKMQEAIETLFSDRTKGDLVLLYFSGHGIKDDTGKLYLATSLTRKNAQGRLIKSTAVPASFVL
;
A
#
# COMPACT_ATOMS: atom_id res chain seq x y z
N MET A 1 -2.43 -13.38 6.12
CA MET A 1 -1.38 -12.82 6.98
C MET A 1 -1.72 -11.36 7.21
N ASP A 2 -1.83 -10.93 8.47
CA ASP A 2 -2.25 -9.58 8.83
C ASP A 2 -1.06 -8.59 8.80
N VAL A 3 -1.33 -7.30 8.59
CA VAL A 3 -0.32 -6.22 8.57
C VAL A 3 0.45 -6.14 9.89
N GLN A 4 -0.18 -6.56 10.99
CA GLN A 4 0.45 -6.64 12.30
C GLN A 4 1.54 -7.72 12.39
N GLU A 5 1.34 -8.87 11.77
CA GLU A 5 2.33 -9.95 11.77
C GLU A 5 3.54 -9.59 10.90
N VAL A 6 3.31 -8.89 9.79
CA VAL A 6 4.42 -8.39 8.95
C VAL A 6 5.27 -7.38 9.70
N LYS A 7 4.66 -6.47 10.49
CA LYS A 7 5.43 -5.52 11.30
C LYS A 7 6.41 -6.23 12.24
N ARG A 8 5.98 -7.30 12.90
CA ARG A 8 6.85 -8.08 13.80
C ARG A 8 8.04 -8.67 13.07
N VAL A 9 7.83 -9.20 11.87
CA VAL A 9 8.92 -9.76 11.04
C VAL A 9 9.89 -8.65 10.60
N LEU A 10 9.39 -7.48 10.21
CA LEU A 10 10.23 -6.34 9.81
C LEU A 10 11.10 -5.81 10.95
N GLN A 11 10.56 -5.79 12.17
CA GLN A 11 11.29 -5.35 13.36
C GLN A 11 12.31 -6.39 13.85
N HIS A 12 12.16 -7.66 13.47
CA HIS A 12 13.01 -8.72 13.99
C HIS A 12 14.47 -8.51 13.51
N PRO A 13 15.46 -8.37 14.43
CA PRO A 13 16.84 -8.01 14.09
C PRO A 13 17.52 -8.97 13.11
N GLU A 14 17.18 -10.26 13.19
CA GLU A 14 17.76 -11.30 12.34
C GLU A 14 16.98 -11.55 11.03
N MET A 15 15.82 -10.90 10.83
CA MET A 15 15.01 -11.06 9.59
C MET A 15 14.93 -9.76 8.79
N GLY A 16 14.33 -8.71 9.37
CA GLY A 16 14.12 -7.42 8.70
C GLY A 16 15.07 -6.32 9.18
N GLY A 17 15.31 -6.24 10.50
CA GLY A 17 16.20 -5.23 11.10
C GLY A 17 15.72 -3.79 10.96
N PHE A 18 14.46 -3.54 10.58
CA PHE A 18 13.90 -2.19 10.47
C PHE A 18 13.61 -1.61 11.85
N VAL A 19 14.01 -0.37 12.08
CA VAL A 19 13.66 0.34 13.32
C VAL A 19 12.17 0.69 13.32
N GLU A 20 11.54 0.70 14.49
CA GLU A 20 10.11 0.97 14.59
C GLU A 20 9.69 2.34 14.05
N ALA A 21 10.57 3.35 14.17
CA ALA A 21 10.34 4.69 13.65
C ALA A 21 10.21 4.74 12.12
N ASP A 22 10.80 3.77 11.40
CA ASP A 22 10.82 3.71 9.94
C ASP A 22 9.71 2.80 9.38
N ILE A 23 8.87 2.22 10.25
CA ILE A 23 7.78 1.33 9.86
C ILE A 23 6.44 2.06 10.03
N GLN A 24 5.86 2.49 8.91
CA GLN A 24 4.52 3.05 8.89
C GLN A 24 3.47 1.98 8.58
N GLN A 25 2.51 1.78 9.50
CA GLN A 25 1.36 0.92 9.28
C GLN A 25 0.13 1.73 8.85
N LEU A 26 -0.60 1.21 7.86
CA LEU A 26 -1.89 1.75 7.43
C LEU A 26 -2.97 0.68 7.51
N LEU A 27 -3.92 0.84 8.43
CA LEU A 27 -5.08 -0.05 8.58
C LEU A 27 -6.28 0.57 7.89
N ASN A 28 -6.79 -0.09 6.84
CA ASN A 28 -7.92 0.38 6.03
C ASN A 28 -7.86 1.88 5.69
N PRO A 29 -6.74 2.38 5.12
CA PRO A 29 -6.61 3.80 4.84
C PRO A 29 -7.56 4.24 3.73
N GLU A 30 -7.84 5.54 3.70
CA GLU A 30 -8.44 6.22 2.56
C GLU A 30 -7.43 6.33 1.39
N PRO A 31 -7.89 6.51 0.13
CA PRO A 31 -7.01 6.55 -1.03
C PRO A 31 -5.91 7.62 -0.95
N GLN A 32 -6.27 8.83 -0.52
CA GLN A 32 -5.31 9.93 -0.42
C GLN A 32 -4.22 9.63 0.60
N LYS A 33 -4.60 9.20 1.81
CA LYS A 33 -3.64 8.82 2.87
C LYS A 33 -2.72 7.68 2.44
N MET A 34 -3.22 6.72 1.66
CA MET A 34 -2.40 5.65 1.10
C MET A 34 -1.40 6.20 0.07
N GLN A 35 -1.84 7.07 -0.85
CA GLN A 35 -0.96 7.67 -1.86
C GLN A 35 0.13 8.53 -1.22
N GLU A 36 -0.22 9.41 -0.28
CA GLU A 36 0.74 10.26 0.44
C GLU A 36 1.80 9.42 1.17
N ALA A 37 1.40 8.36 1.88
CA ALA A 37 2.34 7.48 2.56
C ALA A 37 3.26 6.72 1.59
N ILE A 38 2.73 6.32 0.42
CA ILE A 38 3.55 5.72 -0.63
C ILE A 38 4.55 6.77 -1.13
N GLU A 39 4.13 7.98 -1.47
CA GLU A 39 5.05 9.02 -1.94
C GLU A 39 6.16 9.29 -0.93
N THR A 40 5.83 9.48 0.36
CA THR A 40 6.80 9.67 1.44
C THR A 40 7.75 8.49 1.57
N LEU A 41 7.26 7.25 1.43
CA LEU A 41 8.10 6.06 1.46
C LEU A 41 9.12 6.05 0.30
N PHE A 42 8.81 6.68 -0.84
CA PHE A 42 9.67 6.74 -2.03
C PHE A 42 10.51 8.03 -2.13
N SER A 43 10.19 9.11 -1.42
CA SER A 43 10.82 10.43 -1.60
C SER A 43 12.23 10.55 -1.01
N ASP A 44 12.48 9.97 0.17
CA ASP A 44 13.66 10.29 0.99
C ASP A 44 14.76 9.22 0.91
N ARG A 45 14.86 8.51 -0.22
CA ARG A 45 15.81 7.39 -0.37
C ARG A 45 17.17 7.83 -0.86
N THR A 46 18.21 7.32 -0.22
CA THR A 46 19.59 7.42 -0.66
C THR A 46 20.06 6.13 -1.33
N LYS A 47 21.17 6.21 -2.06
CA LYS A 47 21.73 5.06 -2.80
C LYS A 47 22.21 4.00 -1.81
N GLY A 48 21.50 2.88 -1.75
CA GLY A 48 21.81 1.76 -0.85
C GLY A 48 20.65 1.40 0.09
N ASP A 49 19.62 2.25 0.18
CA ASP A 49 18.48 2.01 1.06
C ASP A 49 17.60 0.87 0.54
N LEU A 50 17.27 -0.07 1.43
CA LEU A 50 16.28 -1.11 1.18
C LEU A 50 14.91 -0.58 1.59
N VAL A 51 13.99 -0.50 0.64
CA VAL A 51 12.62 -0.08 0.94
C VAL A 51 11.62 -1.16 0.56
N LEU A 52 10.72 -1.43 1.49
CA LEU A 52 9.69 -2.45 1.37
C LEU A 52 8.31 -1.81 1.47
N LEU A 53 7.50 -2.04 0.44
CA LEU A 53 6.06 -1.81 0.49
C LEU A 53 5.35 -3.15 0.57
N TYR A 54 4.63 -3.39 1.67
CA TYR A 54 3.77 -4.56 1.82
C TYR A 54 2.32 -4.13 1.78
N PHE A 55 1.55 -4.72 0.87
CA PHE A 55 0.11 -4.54 0.78
C PHE A 55 -0.60 -5.88 0.96
N SER A 56 -1.60 -5.91 1.84
CA SER A 56 -2.50 -7.04 2.02
C SER A 56 -3.92 -6.54 1.96
N GLY A 57 -4.68 -7.01 0.98
CA GLY A 57 -6.04 -6.56 0.74
C GLY A 57 -6.57 -7.00 -0.62
N HIS A 58 -7.68 -6.41 -1.04
CA HIS A 58 -8.29 -6.72 -2.33
C HIS A 58 -7.57 -5.98 -3.46
N GLY A 59 -7.14 -6.72 -4.47
CA GLY A 59 -6.73 -6.18 -5.76
C GLY A 59 -7.91 -6.18 -6.72
N ILE A 60 -8.21 -5.05 -7.36
CA ILE A 60 -9.33 -4.91 -8.29
C ILE A 60 -8.75 -4.61 -9.67
N LYS A 61 -9.16 -5.41 -10.66
CA LYS A 61 -8.89 -5.10 -12.06
C LYS A 61 -10.07 -4.32 -12.63
N ASP A 62 -9.81 -3.23 -13.32
CA ASP A 62 -10.83 -2.53 -14.09
C ASP A 62 -11.08 -3.21 -15.45
N ASP A 63 -12.08 -2.71 -16.19
CA ASP A 63 -12.46 -3.22 -17.50
C ASP A 63 -11.32 -3.13 -18.55
N THR A 64 -10.27 -2.35 -18.27
CA THR A 64 -9.09 -2.19 -19.13
C THR A 64 -7.93 -3.10 -18.71
N GLY A 65 -8.12 -3.94 -17.68
CA GLY A 65 -7.10 -4.81 -17.13
C GLY A 65 -6.11 -4.12 -16.17
N LYS A 66 -6.30 -2.83 -15.86
CA LYS A 66 -5.44 -2.11 -14.91
C LYS A 66 -5.73 -2.56 -13.48
N LEU A 67 -4.68 -2.84 -12.72
CA LEU A 67 -4.78 -3.26 -11.32
C LEU A 67 -4.83 -2.05 -10.38
N TYR A 68 -5.73 -2.12 -9.41
CA TYR A 68 -5.91 -1.15 -8.34
C TYR A 68 -5.87 -1.85 -6.98
N LEU A 69 -5.24 -1.20 -6.01
CA LEU A 69 -5.23 -1.56 -4.60
C LEU A 69 -6.49 -0.99 -3.94
N ALA A 70 -7.29 -1.84 -3.32
CA ALA A 70 -8.48 -1.41 -2.59
C ALA A 70 -8.12 -0.63 -1.32
N THR A 71 -8.98 0.31 -0.98
CA THR A 71 -8.94 1.20 0.18
C THR A 71 -10.26 1.06 0.95
N SER A 72 -10.38 1.70 2.11
CA SER A 72 -11.64 1.70 2.87
C SER A 72 -12.83 2.32 2.13
N LEU A 73 -12.57 3.17 1.12
CA LEU A 73 -13.63 3.83 0.35
C LEU A 73 -13.96 3.12 -0.97
N THR A 74 -13.24 2.05 -1.30
CA THR A 74 -13.36 1.41 -2.60
C THR A 74 -14.76 0.92 -2.88
N ARG A 75 -15.34 1.40 -3.99
CA ARG A 75 -16.70 1.05 -4.41
C ARG A 75 -16.85 1.05 -5.92
N LYS A 76 -17.91 0.39 -6.37
CA LYS A 76 -18.35 0.37 -7.76
C LYS A 76 -19.55 1.29 -7.96
N ASN A 77 -19.71 1.84 -9.15
CA ASN A 77 -20.89 2.59 -9.53
C ASN A 77 -22.07 1.65 -9.85
N ALA A 78 -23.23 2.22 -10.23
CA ALA A 78 -24.43 1.46 -10.56
C ALA A 78 -24.25 0.45 -11.71
N GLN A 79 -23.28 0.67 -12.58
CA GLN A 79 -22.92 -0.21 -13.71
C GLN A 79 -21.87 -1.26 -13.33
N GLY A 80 -21.51 -1.39 -12.04
CA GLY A 80 -20.51 -2.34 -11.57
C GLY A 80 -19.06 -1.96 -11.88
N ARG A 81 -18.81 -0.75 -12.40
CA ARG A 81 -17.46 -0.25 -12.72
C ARG A 81 -16.80 0.37 -11.49
N LEU A 82 -15.51 0.12 -11.32
CA LEU A 82 -14.72 0.69 -10.22
C LEU A 82 -14.73 2.22 -10.31
N ILE A 83 -15.06 2.89 -9.19
CA ILE A 83 -14.86 4.34 -9.06
C ILE A 83 -13.37 4.56 -8.75
N LYS A 84 -12.59 4.90 -9.79
CA LYS A 84 -11.12 4.93 -9.73
C LYS A 84 -10.55 5.86 -8.65
N SER A 85 -11.23 6.94 -8.30
CA SER A 85 -10.80 7.84 -7.21
C SER A 85 -10.90 7.23 -5.81
N THR A 86 -11.60 6.09 -5.67
CA THR A 86 -11.77 5.39 -4.39
C THR A 86 -10.77 4.24 -4.20
N ALA A 87 -9.82 4.09 -5.10
CA ALA A 87 -8.78 3.06 -5.05
C ALA A 87 -7.43 3.66 -5.50
N VAL A 88 -6.32 2.99 -5.20
CA VAL A 88 -4.98 3.44 -5.61
C VAL A 88 -4.52 2.58 -6.79
N PRO A 89 -4.12 3.14 -7.94
CA PRO A 89 -3.61 2.34 -9.04
C PRO A 89 -2.31 1.64 -8.62
N ALA A 90 -2.15 0.36 -8.93
CA ALA A 90 -0.91 -0.37 -8.61
C ALA A 90 0.30 0.18 -9.40
N SER A 91 0.07 0.90 -10.50
CA SER A 91 1.12 1.63 -11.21
C SER A 91 1.65 2.85 -10.45
N PHE A 92 1.06 3.20 -9.29
CA PHE A 92 1.59 4.26 -8.44
C PHE A 92 2.82 3.79 -7.63
N VAL A 93 3.02 2.48 -7.51
CA VAL A 93 4.17 1.88 -6.81
C VAL A 93 5.20 1.27 -7.76
N LEU A 94 4.95 1.27 -9.07
CA LEU A 94 5.77 0.63 -10.11
C LEU A 94 6.42 1.64 -11.05
#